data_AF-A0A8K0JCS4-F1
#
_entry.id   AF-A0A8K0JCS4-F1
#
_cell.length_a   1.000
_cell.length_b   1.000
_cell.length_c   1.000
_cell.angle_alpha   90.00
_cell.angle_beta   90.00
_cell.angle_gamma   90.00
#
_symmetry.space_group_name_H-M   'P 1'
#
loop_
_entity.id
_entity.type
_entity.pdbx_description
1 polymer ?
#
loop_
_entity_poly.entity_id
_entity_poly.type
_entity_poly.pdbx_seq_one_letter_code
_entity_poly.pdbx_strand_id
1 'polypeptide(L)'
;MDFVNTEPERNDHYADIETEDNDDDDSDIFNTQQSLDAPRACRLQEYEVVGRHLPTEANPTPDMYRMTIFAPSETVAKSRFWYFLRGLRKVKKATGEIVSVKTIHEKHPQKVKNFGVWLRYDSRSGTHNMYKEYREMSRTDAVESLYSDMAARHRARFRSIHILRVVELEKTDDVKRPYIKQLLTKDLSFPLPHRISKATSKQLFSAKRPSTFA
;
A
#
# COMPACT_ATOMS: atom_id res chain seq x y z
N MET A 1 12.66 7.55 70.11
CA MET A 1 11.92 6.50 70.85
C MET A 1 10.48 7.01 70.87
N ASP A 2 9.51 6.48 70.13
CA ASP A 2 9.37 5.19 69.44
C ASP A 2 8.22 5.28 68.42
N PHE A 3 8.31 4.45 67.37
CA PHE A 3 7.30 3.79 66.50
C PHE A 3 5.88 4.41 66.33
N VAL A 4 5.18 4.31 65.19
CA VAL A 4 4.64 3.10 64.55
C VAL A 4 4.03 3.49 63.17
N ASN A 5 4.27 2.66 62.15
CA ASN A 5 3.51 2.61 60.89
C ASN A 5 2.21 1.81 61.08
N THR A 6 1.09 2.27 60.52
CA THR A 6 -0.10 1.42 60.31
C THR A 6 -0.72 1.73 58.95
N GLU A 7 -0.60 0.78 58.01
CA GLU A 7 -1.40 0.70 56.77
C GLU A 7 -2.79 0.13 57.08
N PRO A 8 -3.86 0.54 56.36
CA PRO A 8 -5.18 -0.08 56.51
C PRO A 8 -5.36 -1.33 55.63
N GLU A 9 -6.02 -2.32 56.24
CA GLU A 9 -6.24 -3.69 55.77
C GLU A 9 -7.19 -3.82 54.56
N ARG A 10 -6.95 -4.90 53.80
CA ARG A 10 -7.79 -5.39 52.69
C ARG A 10 -9.04 -6.07 53.26
N ASN A 11 -10.19 -5.81 52.65
CA ASN A 11 -11.41 -6.54 52.94
C ASN A 11 -11.68 -7.55 51.80
N ASP A 12 -11.41 -8.82 52.06
CA ASP A 12 -11.73 -9.94 51.19
C ASP A 12 -13.18 -10.40 51.48
N HIS A 13 -14.04 -10.37 50.46
CA HIS A 13 -15.33 -11.04 50.52
C HIS A 13 -15.45 -12.03 49.36
N TYR A 14 -15.37 -13.32 49.69
CA TYR A 14 -15.62 -14.45 48.83
C TYR A 14 -17.13 -14.61 48.58
N ALA A 15 -17.51 -14.96 47.35
CA ALA A 15 -18.77 -15.62 47.03
C ALA A 15 -18.52 -16.62 45.91
N ASP A 16 -18.59 -17.91 46.24
CA ASP A 16 -18.54 -19.05 45.34
C ASP A 16 -19.88 -19.22 44.62
N ILE A 17 -19.86 -19.45 43.30
CA ILE A 17 -20.95 -20.07 42.54
C ILE A 17 -20.33 -21.06 41.54
N GLU A 18 -20.70 -22.34 41.67
CA GLU A 18 -20.28 -23.44 40.81
C GLU A 18 -21.10 -23.54 39.51
N THR A 19 -20.39 -23.93 38.45
CA THR A 19 -20.74 -24.66 37.21
C THR A 19 -21.91 -24.25 36.32
N GLU A 20 -21.60 -24.10 35.03
CA GLU A 20 -22.16 -24.92 33.95
C GLU A 20 -21.20 -24.92 32.75
N ASP A 21 -20.59 -26.07 32.48
CA ASP A 21 -19.84 -26.35 31.25
C ASP A 21 -20.84 -26.50 30.09
N ASN A 22 -20.86 -25.52 29.18
CA ASN A 22 -21.55 -25.66 27.90
C ASN A 22 -20.50 -25.95 26.82
N ASP A 23 -20.32 -27.25 26.56
CA ASP A 23 -19.71 -27.78 25.35
C ASP A 23 -20.70 -27.60 24.19
N ASP A 24 -20.61 -26.47 23.47
CA ASP A 24 -21.23 -26.32 22.16
C ASP A 24 -20.15 -26.14 21.08
N ASP A 25 -20.06 -27.18 20.25
CA ASP A 25 -19.41 -27.21 18.95
C ASP A 25 -19.81 -25.99 18.10
N ASP A 26 -18.87 -25.09 17.82
CA ASP A 26 -18.95 -24.17 16.69
C ASP A 26 -17.73 -24.37 15.78
N SER A 27 -17.79 -25.49 15.05
CA SER A 27 -17.05 -25.68 13.82
C SER A 27 -17.55 -24.70 12.76
N ASP A 28 -16.88 -23.55 12.61
CA ASP A 28 -16.68 -22.84 11.33
C ASP A 28 -15.91 -21.51 11.51
N ILE A 29 -14.66 -21.59 11.97
CA ILE A 29 -13.70 -20.48 11.76
C ILE A 29 -12.99 -20.74 10.44
N PHE A 30 -13.59 -20.22 9.36
CA PHE A 30 -12.96 -20.17 8.05
C PHE A 30 -11.57 -19.54 8.13
N ASN A 31 -10.60 -20.36 7.74
CA ASN A 31 -9.19 -20.10 7.60
C ASN A 31 -8.89 -18.80 6.84
N THR A 32 -8.78 -17.67 7.56
CA THR A 32 -8.08 -16.49 7.03
C THR A 32 -6.60 -16.70 7.31
N GLN A 33 -5.93 -17.38 6.39
CA GLN A 33 -4.48 -17.52 6.38
C GLN A 33 -3.86 -16.15 6.06
N GLN A 34 -3.86 -15.24 7.03
CA GLN A 34 -3.11 -14.00 6.95
C GLN A 34 -1.63 -14.39 7.14
N SER A 35 -0.88 -14.38 6.04
CA SER A 35 0.55 -14.70 6.02
C SER A 35 1.31 -13.94 7.11
N LEU A 36 2.05 -14.67 7.95
CA LEU A 36 2.95 -14.16 8.99
C LEU A 36 4.22 -13.53 8.38
N ASP A 37 4.05 -12.46 7.63
CA ASP A 37 5.10 -11.46 7.39
C ASP A 37 4.70 -10.26 8.25
N ALA A 38 5.57 -9.80 9.15
CA ALA A 38 5.35 -8.58 9.94
C ALA A 38 4.82 -7.46 9.03
N PRO A 39 3.85 -6.63 9.46
CA PRO A 39 3.28 -5.60 8.61
C PRO A 39 4.41 -4.68 8.14
N ARG A 40 4.76 -4.79 6.85
CA ARG A 40 5.71 -3.89 6.21
C ARG A 40 5.15 -2.48 6.40
N ALA A 41 5.79 -1.70 7.25
CA ALA A 41 5.36 -0.34 7.57
C ALA A 41 5.20 0.45 6.26
N CYS A 42 4.01 1.00 6.03
CA CYS A 42 3.65 1.86 4.88
C CYS A 42 3.47 1.20 3.50
N ARG A 43 2.81 0.04 3.37
CA ARG A 43 2.35 -0.39 2.04
C ARG A 43 1.25 0.52 1.52
N LEU A 44 1.37 0.97 0.27
CA LEU A 44 0.35 1.79 -0.39
C LEU A 44 -0.93 0.98 -0.61
N GLN A 45 -2.08 1.60 -0.39
CA GLN A 45 -3.39 1.07 -0.73
C GLN A 45 -4.03 1.91 -1.83
N GLU A 46 -4.92 1.29 -2.59
CA GLU A 46 -5.70 1.97 -3.61
C GLU A 46 -7.08 2.31 -3.06
N TYR A 47 -7.47 3.58 -3.17
CA TYR A 47 -8.76 4.08 -2.75
C TYR A 47 -9.51 4.70 -3.93
N GLU A 48 -10.77 4.35 -4.07
CA GLU A 48 -11.74 5.11 -4.83
C GLU A 48 -12.39 6.14 -3.89
N VAL A 49 -12.17 7.42 -4.18
CA VAL A 49 -12.77 8.52 -3.42
C VAL A 49 -13.78 9.21 -4.32
N VAL A 50 -15.01 9.32 -3.83
CA VAL A 50 -16.12 9.98 -4.51
C VAL A 50 -16.58 11.16 -3.68
N GLY A 51 -16.66 12.34 -4.30
CA GLY A 51 -17.09 13.56 -3.63
C GLY A 51 -17.78 14.53 -4.59
N ARG A 52 -18.47 15.52 -4.03
CA ARG A 52 -19.27 16.50 -4.76
C ARG A 52 -19.27 17.85 -4.06
N HIS A 53 -19.82 18.87 -4.71
CA HIS A 53 -20.18 20.11 -4.02
C HIS A 53 -21.32 19.87 -3.03
N LEU A 54 -21.39 20.70 -1.98
CA LEU A 54 -22.58 20.73 -1.15
C LEU A 54 -23.77 21.22 -2.00
N PRO A 55 -24.94 20.56 -1.91
CA PRO A 55 -26.14 21.04 -2.58
C PRO A 55 -26.49 22.48 -2.17
N THR A 56 -26.89 23.30 -3.13
CA THR A 56 -27.37 24.67 -2.89
C THR A 56 -28.73 24.87 -3.56
N GLU A 57 -29.47 25.90 -3.19
CA GLU A 57 -30.77 26.22 -3.82
C GLU A 57 -30.63 26.41 -5.34
N ALA A 58 -29.51 26.99 -5.79
CA ALA A 58 -29.21 27.18 -7.20
C ALA A 58 -28.77 25.88 -7.92
N ASN A 59 -28.23 24.90 -7.19
CA ASN A 59 -27.83 23.61 -7.74
C ASN A 59 -28.10 22.48 -6.73
N PRO A 60 -29.33 21.92 -6.73
CA PRO A 60 -29.72 20.88 -5.77
C PRO A 60 -29.07 19.53 -6.07
N THR A 61 -28.65 19.29 -7.31
CA THR A 61 -28.05 18.01 -7.76
C THR A 61 -26.65 18.25 -8.35
N PRO A 62 -25.64 18.52 -7.50
CA PRO A 62 -24.29 18.80 -7.96
C PRO A 62 -23.61 17.55 -8.55
N ASP A 63 -22.74 17.77 -9.53
CA ASP A 63 -21.96 16.71 -10.18
C ASP A 63 -21.09 15.93 -9.19
N MET A 64 -21.01 14.62 -9.42
CA MET A 64 -20.22 13.71 -8.61
C MET A 64 -18.86 13.43 -9.26
N TYR A 65 -17.79 13.63 -8.49
CA TYR A 65 -16.41 13.41 -8.93
C TYR A 65 -15.84 12.16 -8.30
N ARG A 66 -15.32 11.26 -9.13
CA ARG A 66 -14.64 10.03 -8.70
C ARG A 66 -13.17 10.08 -9.06
N MET A 67 -12.30 9.73 -8.11
CA MET A 67 -10.86 9.61 -8.34
C MET A 67 -10.31 8.35 -7.68
N THR A 68 -9.39 7.69 -8.37
CA THR A 68 -8.56 6.62 -7.80
C THR A 68 -7.28 7.24 -7.24
N ILE A 69 -6.99 6.97 -5.96
CA ILE A 69 -5.86 7.55 -5.22
C ILE A 69 -5.08 6.45 -4.54
N PHE A 70 -3.77 6.45 -4.74
CA PHE A 70 -2.84 5.58 -4.03
C PHE A 70 -2.31 6.30 -2.80
N ALA A 71 -2.57 5.76 -1.61
CA ALA A 71 -2.18 6.37 -0.35
C ALA A 71 -1.92 5.31 0.74
N PRO A 72 -1.13 5.61 1.78
CA PRO A 72 -0.90 4.67 2.88
C PRO A 72 -2.11 4.54 3.83
N SER A 73 -3.02 5.51 3.83
CA SER A 73 -4.23 5.49 4.66
C SER A 73 -5.37 6.29 4.04
N GLU A 74 -6.59 6.01 4.50
CA GLU A 74 -7.81 6.69 4.06
C GLU A 74 -7.75 8.21 4.27
N THR A 75 -7.21 8.67 5.40
CA THR A 75 -7.05 10.10 5.71
C THR A 75 -6.16 10.80 4.70
N VAL A 76 -5.05 10.15 4.30
CA VAL A 76 -4.16 10.68 3.27
C VAL A 76 -4.84 10.67 1.92
N ALA A 77 -5.64 9.65 1.60
CA ALA A 77 -6.43 9.59 0.36
C ALA A 77 -7.43 10.75 0.28
N LYS A 78 -8.20 11.02 1.34
CA LYS A 78 -9.12 12.16 1.44
C LYS A 78 -8.40 13.50 1.26
N SER A 79 -7.24 13.66 1.87
CA SER A 79 -6.42 14.87 1.72
C SER A 79 -5.95 15.09 0.27
N ARG A 80 -5.47 14.02 -0.38
CA ARG A 80 -5.04 14.06 -1.79
C ARG A 80 -6.21 14.31 -2.73
N PHE A 81 -7.39 13.78 -2.45
CA PHE A 81 -8.60 14.04 -3.22
C PHE A 81 -8.90 15.54 -3.26
N TRP A 82 -8.94 16.20 -2.10
CA TRP A 82 -9.18 17.64 -2.03
C TRP A 82 -8.09 18.47 -2.71
N TYR A 83 -6.83 18.04 -2.61
CA TYR A 83 -5.72 18.70 -3.32
C TYR A 83 -5.97 18.72 -4.84
N PHE A 84 -6.37 17.59 -5.43
CA PHE A 84 -6.64 17.51 -6.86
C PHE A 84 -7.93 18.23 -7.28
N LEU A 85 -9.03 18.07 -6.53
CA LEU A 85 -10.29 18.77 -6.87
C LEU A 85 -10.15 20.28 -6.82
N ARG A 86 -9.34 20.82 -5.91
CA ARG A 86 -9.06 22.25 -5.85
C ARG A 86 -8.45 22.75 -7.17
N GLY A 87 -7.52 21.99 -7.74
CA GLY A 87 -6.86 22.35 -9.00
C GLY A 87 -7.73 22.10 -10.24
N LEU A 88 -8.51 21.01 -10.26
CA LEU A 88 -9.26 20.58 -11.44
C LEU A 88 -10.65 21.21 -11.55
N ARG A 89 -11.36 21.36 -10.43
CA ARG A 89 -12.78 21.75 -10.38
C ARG A 89 -13.08 22.87 -9.39
N LYS A 90 -12.04 23.47 -8.78
CA LYS A 90 -12.15 24.58 -7.81
C LYS A 90 -13.01 24.25 -6.57
N VAL A 91 -13.20 22.97 -6.26
CA VAL A 91 -13.92 22.51 -5.05
C VAL A 91 -12.97 22.50 -3.86
N LYS A 92 -13.42 22.98 -2.70
CA LYS A 92 -12.67 22.95 -1.44
C LYS A 92 -13.37 22.03 -0.45
N LYS A 93 -12.63 21.53 0.54
CA LYS A 93 -13.18 20.73 1.64
C LYS A 93 -14.34 21.43 2.38
N ALA A 94 -14.34 22.76 2.45
CA ALA A 94 -15.40 23.53 3.10
C ALA A 94 -16.67 23.68 2.25
N THR A 95 -16.57 23.54 0.93
CA THR A 95 -17.68 23.77 -0.02
C THR A 95 -18.15 22.49 -0.71
N GLY A 96 -17.67 21.34 -0.24
CA GLY A 96 -17.97 20.03 -0.78
C GLY A 96 -17.89 18.97 0.29
N GLU A 97 -18.43 17.80 -0.04
CA GLU A 97 -18.46 16.64 0.83
C GLU A 97 -17.90 15.41 0.09
N ILE A 98 -17.34 14.47 0.86
CA ILE A 98 -16.96 13.15 0.35
C ILE A 98 -18.16 12.23 0.62
N VAL A 99 -18.71 11.66 -0.44
CA VAL A 99 -19.88 10.78 -0.40
C VAL A 99 -19.47 9.36 -0.03
N SER A 100 -18.34 8.89 -0.59
CA SER A 100 -17.87 7.52 -0.36
C SER A 100 -16.36 7.44 -0.48
N VAL A 101 -15.76 6.58 0.34
CA VAL A 101 -14.38 6.12 0.21
C VAL A 101 -14.38 4.60 0.23
N LYS A 102 -13.84 3.98 -0.82
CA LYS A 102 -13.78 2.53 -0.96
C LYS A 102 -12.35 2.10 -1.21
N THR A 103 -11.86 1.14 -0.43
CA THR A 103 -10.59 0.48 -0.69
C THR A 103 -10.75 -0.52 -1.83
N ILE A 104 -9.91 -0.41 -2.85
CA ILE A 104 -9.86 -1.32 -3.99
C ILE A 104 -8.72 -2.32 -3.77
N HIS A 105 -9.04 -3.59 -3.94
CA HIS A 105 -8.08 -4.68 -3.92
C HIS A 105 -7.89 -5.25 -5.33
N GLU A 106 -6.72 -5.82 -5.58
CA GLU A 106 -6.43 -6.47 -6.85
C GLU A 106 -7.25 -7.77 -6.98
N LYS A 107 -7.85 -8.02 -8.16
CA LYS A 107 -8.71 -9.19 -8.36
C LYS A 107 -7.96 -10.52 -8.25
N HIS A 108 -6.72 -10.54 -8.74
CA HIS A 108 -5.87 -11.73 -8.76
C HIS A 108 -4.46 -11.38 -8.26
N PRO A 109 -4.27 -11.29 -6.93
CA PRO A 109 -3.02 -10.80 -6.33
C PRO A 109 -1.84 -11.78 -6.46
N GLN A 110 -2.07 -13.02 -6.91
CA GLN A 110 -1.02 -14.02 -7.12
C GLN A 110 -0.54 -14.10 -8.57
N LYS A 111 -1.16 -13.33 -9.48
CA LYS A 111 -0.80 -13.33 -10.90
C LYS A 111 0.13 -12.17 -11.19
N VAL A 112 1.27 -12.45 -11.81
CA VAL A 112 2.17 -11.41 -12.32
C VAL A 112 1.54 -10.75 -13.55
N LYS A 113 1.51 -9.42 -13.53
CA LYS A 113 0.90 -8.57 -14.56
C LYS A 113 1.89 -7.49 -15.00
N ASN A 114 1.63 -6.91 -16.17
CA ASN A 114 2.37 -5.76 -16.65
C ASN A 114 1.48 -4.52 -16.48
N PHE A 115 2.01 -3.44 -15.92
CA PHE A 115 1.28 -2.20 -15.67
C PHE A 115 1.92 -1.04 -16.41
N GLY A 116 1.11 -0.30 -17.16
CA GLY A 116 1.46 1.01 -17.70
C GLY A 116 1.04 2.10 -16.73
N VAL A 117 1.96 2.99 -16.39
CA VAL A 117 1.72 4.12 -15.49
C VAL A 117 2.05 5.43 -16.20
N TRP A 118 1.05 6.29 -16.31
CA TRP A 118 1.20 7.66 -16.77
C TRP A 118 1.32 8.55 -15.55
N LEU A 119 2.38 9.35 -15.51
CA LEU A 119 2.61 10.30 -14.44
C LEU A 119 2.96 11.68 -15.00
N ARG A 120 2.66 12.68 -14.20
CA ARG A 120 3.26 14.00 -14.28
C ARG A 120 4.15 14.17 -13.06
N TYR A 121 5.34 14.72 -13.23
CA TYR A 121 6.19 15.06 -12.11
C TYR A 121 6.84 16.42 -12.29
N ASP A 122 7.16 17.04 -11.16
CA ASP A 122 7.89 18.30 -11.13
C ASP A 122 9.36 18.02 -10.85
N SER A 123 10.21 18.39 -11.81
CA SER A 123 11.66 18.41 -11.67
C SER A 123 12.10 19.72 -11.01
N ARG A 124 13.42 19.91 -10.85
CA ARG A 124 13.97 21.19 -10.38
C ARG A 124 13.77 22.33 -11.39
N SER A 125 13.59 22.00 -12.66
CA SER A 125 13.55 22.97 -13.76
C SER A 125 12.15 23.16 -14.35
N GLY A 126 11.23 22.21 -14.17
CA GLY A 126 9.90 22.30 -14.75
C GLY A 126 9.05 21.04 -14.55
N THR A 127 7.88 21.02 -15.18
CA THR A 127 6.91 19.93 -15.05
C THR A 127 6.96 19.03 -16.28
N HIS A 128 7.07 17.72 -16.10
CA HIS A 128 7.21 16.77 -17.20
C HIS A 128 6.20 15.63 -17.09
N ASN A 129 5.67 15.21 -18.23
CA ASN A 129 4.86 14.01 -18.33
C ASN A 129 5.76 12.83 -18.68
N MET A 130 5.52 11.69 -18.05
CA MET A 130 6.24 10.45 -18.29
C MET A 130 5.28 9.27 -18.36
N TYR A 131 5.73 8.26 -19.08
CA TYR A 131 5.12 6.95 -19.11
C TYR A 131 6.15 5.91 -18.66
N LYS A 132 5.82 5.07 -17.69
CA LYS A 132 6.68 3.98 -17.21
C LYS A 132 5.89 2.69 -17.14
N GLU A 133 6.59 1.57 -17.28
CA GLU A 133 6.02 0.23 -17.21
C GLU A 133 6.69 -0.56 -16.10
N TYR A 134 5.89 -1.32 -15.35
CA TYR A 134 6.34 -2.18 -14.25
C TYR A 134 5.70 -3.56 -14.37
N ARG A 135 6.42 -4.59 -13.95
CA ARG A 135 5.94 -5.97 -13.89
C ARG A 135 5.80 -6.37 -12.42
N GLU A 136 4.57 -6.38 -11.93
CA GLU A 136 4.25 -6.57 -10.51
C GLU A 136 2.96 -7.41 -10.37
N MET A 137 2.62 -7.79 -9.14
CA MET A 137 1.40 -8.56 -8.86
C MET A 137 0.14 -7.69 -8.69
N SER A 138 0.29 -6.41 -8.36
CA SER A 138 -0.82 -5.49 -8.10
C SER A 138 -0.55 -4.07 -8.58
N ARG A 139 -1.62 -3.28 -8.77
CA ARG A 139 -1.50 -1.85 -9.10
C ARG A 139 -0.83 -1.04 -7.99
N THR A 140 -1.06 -1.39 -6.73
CA THR A 140 -0.41 -0.74 -5.59
C THR A 140 1.09 -0.98 -5.59
N ASP A 141 1.53 -2.21 -5.86
CA ASP A 141 2.96 -2.54 -5.91
C ASP A 141 3.65 -1.87 -7.11
N ALA A 142 2.97 -1.81 -8.26
CA ALA A 142 3.47 -1.07 -9.44
C ALA A 142 3.70 0.42 -9.13
N VAL A 143 2.79 1.03 -8.36
CA VAL A 143 2.93 2.42 -7.93
C VAL A 143 4.03 2.59 -6.87
N GLU A 144 4.21 1.62 -5.98
CA GLU A 144 5.30 1.63 -5.00
C GLU A 144 6.68 1.53 -5.67
N SER A 145 6.81 0.61 -6.64
CA SER A 145 7.98 0.49 -7.52
C SER A 145 8.22 1.78 -8.32
N LEU A 146 7.16 2.43 -8.83
CA LEU A 146 7.26 3.75 -9.46
C LEU A 146 7.85 4.80 -8.52
N TYR A 147 7.35 4.91 -7.29
CA TYR A 147 7.85 5.90 -6.34
C TYR A 147 9.33 5.68 -6.02
N SER A 148 9.74 4.43 -5.82
CA SER A 148 11.14 4.07 -5.58
C SER A 148 12.04 4.41 -6.76
N ASP A 149 11.60 4.09 -7.98
CA ASP A 149 12.31 4.38 -9.22
C ASP A 149 12.45 5.90 -9.46
N MET A 150 11.35 6.66 -9.28
CA MET A 150 11.36 8.11 -9.45
C MET A 150 12.24 8.81 -8.40
N ALA A 151 12.30 8.29 -7.17
CA ALA A 151 13.22 8.78 -6.15
C ALA A 151 14.68 8.49 -6.51
N ALA A 152 14.99 7.28 -6.98
CA ALA A 152 16.37 6.89 -7.31
C ALA A 152 16.90 7.59 -8.57
N ARG A 153 16.15 7.55 -9.68
CA ARG A 153 16.63 8.04 -10.99
C ARG A 153 16.43 9.53 -11.18
N HIS A 154 15.35 10.08 -10.65
CA HIS A 154 14.98 11.48 -10.89
C HIS A 154 14.98 12.34 -9.61
N ARG A 155 15.29 11.76 -8.44
CA ARG A 155 15.25 12.44 -7.14
C ARG A 155 13.90 13.11 -6.87
N ALA A 156 12.84 12.57 -7.47
CA ALA A 156 11.49 13.07 -7.32
C ALA A 156 10.93 12.59 -5.98
N ARG A 157 10.38 13.54 -5.20
CA ARG A 157 9.73 13.24 -3.92
C ARG A 157 8.28 12.84 -4.18
N PHE A 158 7.68 12.10 -3.24
CA PHE A 158 6.27 11.69 -3.29
C PHE A 158 5.31 12.85 -3.65
N ARG A 159 5.50 14.01 -3.01
CA ARG A 159 4.66 15.21 -3.26
C ARG A 159 4.74 15.78 -4.68
N SER A 160 5.84 15.52 -5.38
CA SER A 160 6.14 16.08 -6.70
C SER A 160 5.70 15.16 -7.83
N ILE A 161 5.04 14.04 -7.52
CA ILE A 161 4.58 13.05 -8.50
C ILE A 161 3.06 12.98 -8.44
N HIS A 162 2.44 13.17 -9.59
CA HIS A 162 1.02 12.98 -9.83
C HIS A 162 0.83 11.78 -10.75
N ILE A 163 0.17 10.74 -10.25
CA ILE A 163 -0.22 9.59 -11.05
C ILE A 163 -1.48 9.98 -11.79
N LEU A 164 -1.43 9.94 -13.12
CA LEU A 164 -2.54 10.30 -13.99
C LEU A 164 -3.43 9.08 -14.25
N ARG A 165 -2.81 7.95 -14.54
CA ARG A 165 -3.52 6.70 -14.88
C ARG A 165 -2.61 5.50 -14.64
N VAL A 166 -3.19 4.41 -14.15
CA VAL A 166 -2.57 3.09 -14.06
C VAL A 166 -3.45 2.10 -14.81
N VAL A 167 -2.86 1.30 -15.70
CA VAL A 167 -3.59 0.31 -16.52
C VAL A 167 -2.80 -0.99 -16.56
N GLU A 168 -3.50 -2.12 -16.43
CA GLU A 168 -2.96 -3.44 -16.73
C GLU A 168 -2.84 -3.61 -18.26
N LEU A 169 -1.65 -3.95 -18.73
CA LEU A 169 -1.36 -4.28 -20.13
C LEU A 169 -1.57 -5.78 -20.32
N GLU A 170 -2.71 -6.15 -20.90
CA GLU A 170 -3.08 -7.55 -21.10
C GLU A 170 -2.30 -8.20 -22.25
N LYS A 171 -2.07 -7.44 -23.34
CA LYS A 171 -1.35 -7.92 -24.52
C LYS A 171 0.14 -7.69 -24.35
N THR A 172 0.94 -8.68 -24.73
CA THR A 172 2.40 -8.59 -24.75
C THR A 172 2.90 -7.51 -25.71
N ASP A 173 2.16 -7.28 -26.80
CA ASP A 173 2.54 -6.32 -27.84
C ASP A 173 2.36 -4.86 -27.41
N ASP A 174 1.50 -4.62 -26.41
CA ASP A 174 1.25 -3.28 -25.85
C ASP A 174 2.39 -2.81 -24.93
N VAL A 175 3.27 -3.73 -24.49
CA VAL A 175 4.46 -3.41 -23.71
C VAL A 175 5.47 -2.71 -24.62
N LYS A 176 5.91 -1.51 -24.25
CA LYS A 176 6.81 -0.69 -25.07
C LYS A 176 8.23 -0.64 -24.51
N ARG A 177 8.41 -0.87 -23.21
CA ARG A 177 9.72 -0.72 -22.56
C ARG A 177 10.60 -1.96 -22.76
N PRO A 178 11.85 -1.81 -23.26
CA PRO A 178 12.70 -2.95 -23.62
C PRO A 178 13.05 -3.83 -22.42
N TYR A 179 13.22 -3.23 -21.23
CA TYR A 179 13.54 -3.95 -20.00
C TYR A 179 12.39 -4.81 -19.46
N ILE A 180 11.14 -4.55 -19.87
CA ILE A 180 10.00 -5.45 -19.60
C ILE A 180 9.86 -6.48 -20.72
N LYS A 181 10.07 -6.08 -21.98
CA LYS A 181 10.01 -7.00 -23.13
C LYS A 181 10.92 -8.22 -22.99
N GLN A 182 12.14 -8.03 -22.48
CA GLN A 182 13.09 -9.13 -22.25
C GLN A 182 12.55 -10.19 -21.26
N LEU A 183 11.61 -9.83 -20.39
CA LEU A 183 11.03 -10.72 -19.38
C LEU A 183 9.80 -11.51 -19.89
N LEU A 184 9.37 -11.26 -21.13
CA LEU A 184 8.17 -11.88 -21.72
C LEU A 184 8.49 -13.09 -22.60
N THR A 185 9.77 -13.46 -22.72
CA THR A 185 10.16 -14.64 -23.51
C THR A 185 9.65 -15.92 -22.85
N LYS A 186 9.24 -16.88 -23.69
CA LYS A 186 8.85 -18.21 -23.22
C LYS A 186 10.09 -18.94 -22.67
N ASP A 187 9.88 -19.73 -21.62
CA ASP A 187 10.91 -20.56 -20.97
C ASP A 187 12.15 -19.77 -20.51
N LEU A 188 11.91 -18.53 -20.06
CA LEU A 188 12.93 -17.63 -19.54
C LEU A 188 13.61 -18.23 -18.31
N SER A 189 14.92 -18.41 -18.40
CA SER A 189 15.78 -18.87 -17.32
C SER A 189 16.98 -17.94 -17.18
N PHE A 190 17.49 -17.82 -15.96
CA PHE A 190 18.67 -17.03 -15.67
C PHE A 190 19.70 -17.94 -14.99
N PRO A 191 20.97 -17.91 -15.42
CA PRO A 191 22.02 -18.50 -14.61
C PRO A 191 22.07 -17.77 -13.26
N LEU A 192 22.50 -18.43 -12.20
CA LEU A 192 22.74 -17.83 -10.89
C LEU A 192 24.25 -17.76 -10.64
N PRO A 193 24.97 -16.72 -11.15
CA PRO A 193 26.43 -16.73 -11.18
C PRO A 193 27.05 -16.47 -9.80
N HIS A 194 26.27 -15.89 -8.88
CA HIS A 194 26.74 -15.48 -7.57
C HIS A 194 25.65 -15.70 -6.52
N ARG A 195 25.89 -16.59 -5.58
CA ARG A 195 24.99 -16.88 -4.45
C ARG A 195 25.63 -16.43 -3.14
N ILE A 196 25.00 -15.44 -2.48
CA ILE A 196 25.39 -15.00 -1.15
C ILE A 196 24.53 -15.73 -0.12
N SER A 197 25.11 -16.66 0.64
CA SER A 197 24.44 -17.26 1.79
C SER A 197 24.40 -16.25 2.95
N LYS A 198 23.22 -15.73 3.28
CA LYS A 198 23.04 -14.95 4.50
C LYS A 198 22.97 -15.90 5.69
N ALA A 199 24.08 -16.04 6.42
CA ALA A 199 24.11 -16.85 7.63
C ALA A 199 23.21 -16.21 8.71
N THR A 200 22.47 -17.04 9.45
CA THR A 200 21.61 -16.60 10.56
C THR A 200 22.40 -15.91 11.67
N SER A 201 23.66 -16.31 11.89
CA SER A 201 24.60 -15.62 12.77
C SER A 201 25.70 -14.94 11.97
N LYS A 202 25.90 -13.63 12.21
CA LYS A 202 27.01 -12.87 11.63
C LYS A 202 28.29 -13.16 12.41
N GLN A 203 28.97 -14.26 12.07
CA GLN A 203 30.30 -14.52 12.60
C GLN A 203 31.32 -13.62 11.89
N LEU A 204 32.15 -12.90 12.66
CA LEU A 204 33.18 -12.03 12.12
C LEU A 204 34.35 -12.83 11.52
N PHE A 205 34.60 -14.02 12.06
CA PHE A 205 35.68 -14.91 11.64
C PHE A 205 35.12 -16.25 11.15
N SER A 206 35.72 -16.79 10.10
CA SER A 206 35.40 -18.11 9.55
C SER A 206 36.70 -18.84 9.21
N ALA A 207 36.77 -20.12 9.56
CA ALA A 207 37.90 -20.97 9.24
C ALA A 207 38.00 -21.32 7.74
N LYS A 208 36.88 -21.22 7.00
CA LYS A 208 36.81 -21.52 5.56
C LYS A 208 36.38 -20.28 4.78
N ARG A 209 36.97 -20.09 3.60
CA ARG A 209 36.54 -19.05 2.66
C ARG A 209 35.15 -19.41 2.10
N PRO A 210 34.22 -18.45 2.02
CA PRO A 210 32.92 -18.69 1.39
C PRO A 210 33.11 -18.94 -0.11
N SER A 211 32.31 -19.85 -0.67
CA SER A 211 32.16 -20.02 -2.12
C SER A 211 30.85 -19.38 -2.55
N THR A 212 30.87 -18.67 -3.67
CA THR A 212 29.71 -18.00 -4.25
C THR A 212 29.27 -18.60 -5.58
N PHE A 213 30.09 -19.51 -6.14
CA PHE A 213 29.77 -20.31 -7.31
C PHE A 213 28.96 -21.54 -6.89
N ALA A 214 27.93 -21.87 -7.67
CA ALA A 214 27.06 -23.02 -7.44
C ALA A 214 27.70 -24.31 -7.97
#